data_AF-A0A2P5P5J7-F1
#
_entry.id   AF-A0A2P5P5J7-F1
#
_cell.length_a   1.000
_cell.length_b   1.000
_cell.length_c   1.000
_cell.angle_alpha   90.00
_cell.angle_beta   90.00
_cell.angle_gamma   90.00
#
_symmetry.space_group_name_H-M   'P 1'
#
loop_
_entity.id
_entity.type
_entity.pdbx_description
1 polymer ?
#
loop_
_entity_poly.entity_id
_entity_poly.type
_entity_poly.pdbx_seq_one_letter_code
_entity_poly.pdbx_strand_id
1 'polypeptide(L)' 'MIIAREGKYTFIIHTRELAYEPPHVHIKFDDDQVRIELNGGNFMETPPSGERSDICSAYAKHVITIRQQWDSIHKR' A
#
# COMPACT_ATOMS: atom_id res chain seq x y z
N MET A 1 -4.45 -3.59 9.26
CA MET A 1 -3.30 -3.39 10.18
C MET A 1 -2.42 -2.30 9.61
N ILE A 2 -2.01 -1.32 10.42
CA ILE A 2 -1.06 -0.28 10.00
C ILE A 2 0.34 -0.89 10.00
N ILE A 3 1.05 -0.76 8.87
CA ILE A 3 2.39 -1.33 8.67
C ILE A 3 3.47 -0.27 8.82
N ALA A 4 3.26 0.91 8.24
CA ALA A 4 4.20 2.01 8.25
C ALA A 4 3.48 3.35 8.17
N ARG A 5 4.18 4.41 8.58
CA ARG A 5 3.76 5.80 8.40
C ARG A 5 4.93 6.60 7.84
N GLU A 6 4.68 7.41 6.83
CA GLU A 6 5.66 8.29 6.20
C GLU A 6 4.99 9.65 5.95
N GLY A 7 5.35 10.66 6.75
CA GLY A 7 4.68 11.96 6.68
C GLY A 7 3.17 11.84 6.87
N LYS A 8 2.39 12.25 5.86
CA LYS A 8 0.92 12.14 5.84
C LYS A 8 0.40 10.77 5.38
N TYR A 9 1.26 9.91 4.85
CA TYR A 9 0.86 8.61 4.31
C TYR A 9 0.88 7.53 5.38
N THR A 10 -0.22 6.79 5.48
CA THR A 10 -0.34 5.61 6.34
C THR A 10 -0.54 4.37 5.48
N PHE A 11 0.37 3.40 5.60
CA PHE A 11 0.31 2.13 4.88
C PHE A 11 -0.44 1.08 5.70
N ILE A 12 -1.44 0.46 5.10
CA ILE A 12 -2.39 -0.45 5.75
C ILE A 12 -2.52 -1.72 4.90
N ILE A 13 -2.38 -2.88 5.53
CA ILE A 13 -2.72 -4.18 4.94
C ILE A 13 -3.95 -4.72 5.66
N HIS A 14 -5.00 -5.09 4.93
CA HIS A 14 -6.15 -5.74 5.55
C HIS A 14 -5.88 -7.21 5.81
N THR A 15 -6.27 -7.70 6.98
CA THR A 15 -6.04 -9.11 7.37
C THR A 15 -7.00 -10.08 6.71
N ARG A 16 -8.05 -9.57 6.06
CA ARG A 16 -9.07 -10.33 5.33
C ARG A 16 -9.35 -9.59 4.03
N GLU A 17 -8.68 -10.04 2.97
CA GLU A 17 -8.84 -9.52 1.62
C GLU A 17 -9.62 -10.52 0.79
N LEU A 18 -10.29 -10.06 -0.26
CA LEU A 18 -10.99 -10.96 -1.18
C LEU A 18 -9.97 -11.80 -1.94
N ALA A 19 -10.22 -13.11 -2.05
CA ALA A 19 -9.23 -14.04 -2.60
C ALA A 19 -8.81 -13.76 -4.06
N TYR A 20 -9.61 -12.97 -4.79
CA TYR A 20 -9.37 -12.59 -6.16
C TYR A 20 -8.54 -11.30 -6.33
N GLU A 21 -8.32 -10.54 -5.24
CA GLU A 21 -7.51 -9.33 -5.33
C GLU A 21 -6.01 -9.68 -5.31
N PRO A 22 -5.20 -9.03 -6.15
CA PRO A 22 -3.76 -9.21 -6.09
C PRO A 22 -3.22 -8.69 -4.74
N PRO A 23 -2.05 -9.15 -4.28
CA PRO A 23 -1.35 -8.54 -3.16
C PRO A 23 -1.29 -7.03 -3.28
N HIS A 24 -1.79 -6.29 -2.30
CA HIS A 24 -1.81 -4.83 -2.35
C HIS A 24 -1.68 -4.19 -0.96
N VAL A 25 -1.34 -2.91 -0.95
CA VAL A 25 -1.33 -2.08 0.27
C VAL A 25 -2.24 -0.90 0.07
N HIS A 26 -3.05 -0.60 1.10
CA HIS A 26 -3.84 0.60 1.17
C HIS A 26 -2.97 1.74 1.71
N ILE A 27 -3.00 2.88 1.02
CA ILE A 27 -2.26 4.08 1.40
C ILE A 27 -3.31 5.14 1.68
N LYS A 28 -3.48 5.45 2.97
CA LYS A 28 -4.41 6.47 3.43
C LYS A 28 -3.66 7.77 3.68
N PHE A 29 -4.20 8.88 3.17
CA PHE A 29 -3.67 10.22 3.38
C PHE A 29 -4.81 11.22 3.32
N ASP A 30 -4.78 12.24 4.18
CA ASP A 30 -5.86 13.22 4.28
C ASP A 30 -7.23 12.51 4.43
N ASP A 31 -8.19 12.77 3.53
CA ASP A 31 -9.48 12.08 3.42
C ASP A 31 -9.54 11.04 2.28
N ASP A 32 -8.41 10.80 1.61
CA ASP A 32 -8.30 9.92 0.46
C ASP A 32 -7.61 8.58 0.80
N GLN A 33 -7.84 7.61 -0.09
CA GLN A 33 -7.18 6.32 -0.04
C GLN A 33 -6.92 5.80 -1.45
N VAL A 34 -5.71 5.30 -1.68
CA VAL A 34 -5.35 4.58 -2.90
C VAL A 34 -4.74 3.23 -2.57
N ARG A 35 -4.72 2.32 -3.54
CA ARG A 35 -4.00 1.05 -3.39
C ARG A 35 -2.85 0.92 -4.36
N ILE A 36 -1.77 0.32 -3.89
CA ILE A 36 -0.65 -0.12 -4.71
C ILE A 36 -0.57 -1.64 -4.65
N GLU A 37 -0.56 -2.25 -5.83
CA GLU A 37 -0.35 -3.68 -6.03
C GLU A 37 1.13 -4.02 -5.80
N LEU A 38 1.40 -5.05 -4.99
CA LEU A 38 2.73 -5.34 -4.44
C LEU A 38 3.66 -6.14 -5.38
N ASN A 39 3.16 -6.83 -6.41
CA ASN A 39 4.03 -7.58 -7.32
C ASN A 39 4.63 -6.67 -8.41
N GLY A 40 3.90 -5.66 -8.86
CA GLY A 40 4.32 -4.70 -9.89
C GLY A 40 4.56 -3.29 -9.39
N GLY A 41 4.13 -2.94 -8.17
CA GLY A 41 4.24 -1.58 -7.63
C GLY A 41 3.32 -0.57 -8.34
N ASN A 42 2.29 -1.06 -9.03
CA ASN A 42 1.37 -0.23 -9.78
C ASN A 42 0.19 0.20 -8.91
N PHE A 43 -0.29 1.42 -9.11
CA PHE A 43 -1.53 1.84 -8.47
C PHE A 43 -2.72 1.07 -9.07
N MET A 44 -3.62 0.60 -8.20
CA MET A 44 -4.86 -0.06 -8.61
C MET A 44 -5.94 0.97 -8.95
N GLU A 45 -5.87 2.17 -8.37
CA GLU A 45 -6.71 3.32 -8.68
C GLU A 45 -5.87 4.48 -9.19
N THR A 46 -6.45 5.40 -9.97
CA THR A 46 -5.70 6.61 -10.38
C THR A 46 -5.45 7.48 -9.14
N PRO A 47 -4.17 7.75 -8.79
CA PRO A 47 -3.88 8.59 -7.64
C PRO A 47 -4.29 10.04 -7.92
N PRO A 48 -4.60 10.83 -6.87
CA PRO A 48 -4.82 12.26 -7.01
C PRO A 48 -3.67 12.95 -7.74
N SER A 49 -3.99 13.97 -8.53
CA SER A 49 -3.00 14.73 -9.30
C SER A 49 -1.99 15.38 -8.36
N GLY A 50 -0.70 15.18 -8.62
CA GLY A 50 0.40 15.71 -7.79
C GLY A 50 0.93 14.75 -6.72
N GLU A 51 0.11 13.85 -6.19
CA GLU A 51 0.49 12.96 -5.08
C GLU A 51 1.24 11.70 -5.51
N ARG A 52 1.16 11.33 -6.80
CA ARG A 52 1.74 10.08 -7.32
C ARG A 52 3.22 9.93 -6.99
N SER A 53 4.02 10.98 -7.23
CA SER A 53 5.47 10.93 -7.04
C SER A 53 5.85 10.77 -5.57
N ASP A 54 5.15 11.48 -4.69
CA ASP A 54 5.38 11.44 -3.25
C ASP A 54 4.95 10.10 -2.65
N ILE A 55 3.80 9.58 -3.07
CA ILE A 55 3.33 8.25 -2.66
C ILE A 55 4.33 7.17 -3.13
N CYS A 56 4.80 7.21 -4.38
CA CYS A 56 5.80 6.26 -4.86
C CYS A 56 7.09 6.32 -4.05
N SER A 57 7.55 7.53 -3.71
CA SER A 57 8.76 7.75 -2.92
C SER A 57 8.61 7.24 -1.48
N ALA A 58 7.46 7.49 -0.86
CA ALA A 58 7.13 6.95 0.45
C ALA A 58 7.02 5.42 0.43
N TYR A 59 6.33 4.86 -0.57
CA TYR A 59 6.18 3.42 -0.74
C TYR A 59 7.53 2.71 -0.94
N ALA A 60 8.42 3.28 -1.76
CA ALA A 60 9.73 2.70 -2.04
C ALA A 60 10.59 2.52 -0.77
N LYS A 61 10.43 3.39 0.24
CA LYS A 61 11.12 3.26 1.53
C LYS A 61 10.64 2.07 2.36
N HIS A 62 9.39 1.68 2.19
CA HIS A 62 8.71 0.70 3.05
C HIS A 62 8.31 -0.59 2.31
N VAL A 63 8.55 -0.70 1.00
CA VAL A 63 8.09 -1.80 0.14
C VAL A 63 8.50 -3.18 0.65
N ILE A 64 9.72 -3.33 1.17
CA ILE A 64 10.22 -4.61 1.71
C ILE A 64 9.42 -4.99 2.96
N THR A 65 9.24 -4.05 3.89
CA THR A 65 8.48 -4.27 5.14
C THR A 65 7.02 -4.58 4.83
N ILE A 66 6.41 -3.82 3.92
CA ILE A 66 5.02 -4.04 3.47
C ILE A 66 4.87 -5.45 2.89
N ARG A 67 5.80 -5.87 2.03
CA ARG A 67 5.76 -7.21 1.44
C ARG A 67 5.89 -8.31 2.48
N GLN A 68 6.85 -8.20 3.39
CA GLN A 68 7.04 -9.18 4.47
C GLN A 68 5.80 -9.29 5.36
N GLN A 69 5.15 -8.18 5.67
CA GLN A 69 3.92 -8.17 6.47
C GLN A 69 2.74 -8.77 5.71
N TRP A 70 2.61 -8.48 4.41
CA TRP A 70 1.64 -9.15 3.55
C TRP A 70 1.80 -10.66 3.59
N ASP A 71 3.01 -11.14 3.31
CA ASP A 71 3.35 -12.56 3.25
C ASP A 71 3.11 -13.23 4.62
N SER A 72 3.43 -12.55 5.73
CA SER A 72 3.15 -13.03 7.09
C SER A 72 1.65 -13.16 7.40
N ILE A 73 0.84 -12.16 7.02
CA ILE A 73 -0.61 -12.13 7.26
C ILE A 73 -1.34 -13.16 6.40
N HIS A 74 -0.98 -13.23 5.12
CA HIS A 74 -1.67 -14.05 4.13
C HIS A 74 -1.02 -15.42 3.90
N LYS A 75 0.07 -15.73 4.61
CA LYS A 75 0.84 -16.98 4.54
C LYS A 75 1.24 -17.34 3.11
N ARG A 76 1.75 -16.36 2.37
CA ARG A 76 2.19 -16.49 0.97
C ARG A 76 3.68 -16.24 0.83
#